data_AF-A0A0G1JYN6-F1
#
_entry.id   AF-A0A0G1JYN6-F1
#
_cell.length_a   1.000
_cell.length_b   1.000
_cell.length_c   1.000
_cell.angle_alpha   90.00
_cell.angle_beta   90.00
_cell.angle_gamma   90.00
#
_symmetry.space_group_name_H-M   'P 1'
#
loop_
_entity.id
_entity.type
_entity.pdbx_description
1 polymer ?
#
loop_
_entity_poly.entity_id
_entity_poly.type
_entity_poly.pdbx_seq_one_letter_code
_entity_poly.pdbx_strand_id
1 'polypeptide(L)'
;MFFNTPGKPNNFKKVVYLLNATALGIFLSFIVHALIEICYLNWLTSREELVIFYDGFVLQPWLRIGLLALGAVGGFWLGLFWWRKVYIERAWVKKRSRR
;
A
#
# COMPACT_ATOMS: atom_id res chain seq x y z
N MET A 1 5.05 18.01 -20.00
CA MET A 1 5.28 16.67 -19.39
C MET A 1 6.58 16.76 -18.57
N PHE A 2 6.47 16.97 -17.26
CA PHE A 2 7.55 17.45 -16.37
C PHE A 2 8.45 16.36 -15.75
N PHE A 3 8.60 15.20 -16.38
CA PHE A 3 9.53 14.19 -15.87
C PHE A 3 10.90 14.39 -16.51
N ASN A 4 11.67 15.32 -15.94
CA ASN A 4 13.12 15.36 -16.15
C ASN A 4 13.70 13.97 -15.84
N THR A 5 14.73 13.57 -16.58
CA THR A 5 15.49 12.33 -16.32
C THR A 5 15.76 12.21 -14.83
N PRO A 6 15.33 11.11 -14.16
CA PRO A 6 15.66 10.96 -12.76
C PRO A 6 17.17 10.95 -12.63
N GLY A 7 17.68 11.85 -11.78
CA GLY A 7 19.09 11.96 -11.50
C GLY A 7 19.67 10.62 -11.05
N LYS A 8 21.00 10.48 -11.10
CA LYS A 8 21.69 9.23 -10.75
C LYS A 8 21.11 8.63 -9.44
N PRO A 9 20.80 7.32 -9.42
CA PRO A 9 20.31 6.67 -8.22
C PRO A 9 21.34 6.82 -7.11
N ASN A 10 20.87 7.23 -5.93
CA ASN A 10 21.66 7.38 -4.72
C ASN A 10 21.01 6.53 -3.62
N ASN A 11 21.83 5.91 -2.77
CA ASN A 11 21.41 5.14 -1.60
C ASN A 11 20.46 5.95 -0.71
N PHE A 12 20.71 7.23 -0.48
CA PHE A 12 19.81 8.08 0.31
C PHE A 12 18.42 8.22 -0.32
N LYS A 13 18.35 8.47 -1.63
CA LYS A 13 17.09 8.55 -2.37
C LYS A 13 16.32 7.23 -2.33
N LYS A 14 17.03 6.11 -2.39
CA LYS A 14 16.44 4.77 -2.29
C LYS A 14 15.78 4.56 -0.94
N VAL A 15 16.46 4.92 0.15
CA VAL A 15 15.92 4.79 1.51
C VAL A 15 14.66 5.63 1.67
N VAL A 16 14.70 6.92 1.31
CA VAL A 16 13.53 7.81 1.39
C VAL A 16 12.37 7.28 0.55
N TYR A 17 12.66 6.79 -0.66
CA TYR A 17 11.64 6.20 -1.53
C TYR A 17 10.97 4.97 -0.91
N LEU A 18 11.77 4.05 -0.36
CA LEU A 18 11.25 2.85 0.29
C LEU A 18 10.44 3.18 1.54
N LEU A 19 10.91 4.12 2.37
CA LEU A 19 10.16 4.58 3.54
C LEU A 19 8.80 5.16 3.16
N ASN A 20 8.75 6.00 2.13
CA ASN A 20 7.50 6.57 1.64
C ASN A 20 6.58 5.51 1.04
N ALA A 21 7.12 4.53 0.32
CA ALA A 21 6.33 3.42 -0.23
C ALA A 21 5.75 2.52 0.87
N THR A 22 6.52 2.25 1.93
CA THR A 22 6.04 1.54 3.12
C THR A 22 4.98 2.34 3.87
N ALA A 23 5.20 3.64 4.09
CA ALA A 23 4.21 4.52 4.71
C ALA A 23 2.90 4.55 3.91
N LEU A 24 2.99 4.64 2.57
CA LEU A 24 1.84 4.53 1.69
C LEU A 24 1.12 3.18 1.85
N GLY A 25 1.88 2.07 1.92
CA GLY A 25 1.32 0.74 2.15
C GLY A 25 0.56 0.63 3.49
N ILE A 26 1.06 1.27 4.54
CA ILE A 26 0.37 1.38 5.84
C ILE A 26 -0.91 2.21 5.72
N PHE A 27 -0.88 3.35 5.02
CA PHE A 27 -2.11 4.12 4.81
C PHE A 27 -3.14 3.34 4.00
N LEU A 28 -2.71 2.58 2.99
CA LEU A 28 -3.61 1.71 2.23
C LEU A 28 -4.20 0.59 3.10
N SER A 29 -3.47 0.03 4.05
CA SER A 29 -4.04 -1.00 4.94
C SER A 29 -5.13 -0.43 5.85
N PHE A 30 -5.02 0.81 6.30
CA PHE A 30 -6.10 1.48 7.04
C PHE A 30 -7.35 1.70 6.17
N ILE A 31 -7.17 2.07 4.90
CA ILE A 31 -8.30 2.22 3.97
C ILE A 31 -8.97 0.86 3.75
N VAL A 32 -8.19 -0.19 3.49
CA VAL A 32 -8.72 -1.54 3.30
C VAL A 32 -9.43 -2.04 4.56
N HIS A 33 -8.86 -1.79 5.74
CA HIS A 33 -9.47 -2.12 7.01
C HIS A 33 -10.84 -1.45 7.17
N ALA A 34 -10.93 -0.13 6.94
CA ALA A 34 -12.18 0.61 7.02
C ALA A 34 -13.23 0.09 6.00
N LEU A 35 -12.82 -0.23 4.78
CA LEU A 35 -13.72 -0.81 3.77
C LEU A 35 -14.27 -2.17 4.19
N ILE A 36 -13.42 -3.03 4.78
CA ILE A 36 -13.86 -4.33 5.28
C ILE A 36 -14.88 -4.13 6.40
N GLU A 37 -14.63 -3.22 7.34
CA GLU A 37 -15.58 -2.95 8.43
C GLU A 37 -16.91 -2.40 7.92
N ILE A 38 -16.90 -1.44 6.98
CA ILE A 38 -18.12 -0.90 6.36
C ILE A 38 -18.92 -2.01 5.66
N CYS A 39 -18.26 -2.85 4.86
CA CYS A 39 -18.91 -3.96 4.18
C CYS A 39 -19.52 -4.98 5.16
N TYR A 40 -18.77 -5.32 6.21
CA TYR A 40 -19.23 -6.27 7.21
C TYR A 40 -20.40 -5.74 8.04
N LEU A 41 -20.35 -4.46 8.44
CA LEU A 41 -21.45 -3.79 9.13
C LEU A 41 -22.70 -3.72 8.25
N ASN A 42 -22.58 -3.29 6.99
CA ASN A 42 -23.70 -3.26 6.06
C ASN A 42 -24.33 -4.65 5.88
N TRP A 43 -23.50 -5.69 5.80
CA TRP A 43 -23.97 -7.07 5.69
C TRP A 43 -24.74 -7.53 6.94
N LEU A 44 -24.23 -7.27 8.15
CA LEU A 44 -24.93 -7.57 9.40
C LEU A 44 -26.24 -6.79 9.54
N THR A 45 -26.22 -5.48 9.23
CA THR A 45 -27.43 -4.64 9.30
C THR A 45 -28.51 -5.15 8.35
N SER A 46 -28.15 -5.63 7.15
CA SER A 46 -29.11 -6.23 6.21
C SER A 46 -29.75 -7.55 6.69
N ARG A 47 -29.19 -8.17 7.73
CA ARG A 47 -29.66 -9.44 8.30
C ARG A 47 -30.29 -9.28 9.69
N GLU A 48 -30.37 -8.04 10.20
CA GLU A 48 -30.82 -7.73 11.56
C GLU A 48 -30.02 -8.50 12.64
N GLU A 49 -28.77 -8.86 12.34
CA GLU A 49 -27.89 -9.60 13.26
C GLU A 49 -27.11 -8.64 14.17
N LEU A 50 -26.81 -9.12 15.38
CA LEU A 50 -26.04 -8.37 16.37
C LEU A 50 -24.57 -8.22 15.95
N VAL A 51 -24.04 -7.00 16.07
CA VAL A 51 -22.63 -6.71 15.83
C VAL A 51 -21.82 -7.08 17.08
N ILE A 52 -20.84 -7.97 16.92
CA ILE A 52 -19.87 -8.29 17.97
C ILE A 52 -18.68 -7.34 17.83
N PHE A 53 -18.40 -6.58 18.89
CA PHE A 53 -17.25 -5.70 18.97
C PHE A 53 -16.11 -6.34 19.78
N TYR A 54 -14.89 -6.16 19.31
CA TYR A 54 -13.64 -6.53 19.95
C TYR A 54 -12.85 -5.25 20.24
N ASP A 55 -12.80 -4.81 21.49
CA ASP A 55 -12.11 -3.57 21.92
C ASP A 55 -12.52 -2.30 21.13
N GLY A 56 -13.81 -2.18 20.80
CA GLY A 56 -14.35 -1.05 20.03
C GLY A 56 -14.18 -1.15 18.52
N PHE A 57 -13.59 -2.24 18.01
CA PHE A 57 -13.47 -2.54 16.58
C PHE A 57 -14.35 -3.74 16.23
N VAL A 58 -14.76 -3.82 14.96
CA VAL A 58 -15.59 -4.94 14.50
C VAL A 58 -14.72 -6.11 14.06
N LEU A 59 -13.52 -5.81 13.56
CA LEU A 59 -12.56 -6.81 13.11
C LEU A 59 -11.80 -7.47 14.26
N GLN A 60 -11.56 -8.78 14.16
CA GLN A 60 -10.75 -9.49 15.15
C GLN A 60 -9.31 -8.93 15.22
N PRO A 61 -8.68 -8.90 16.40
CA PRO A 61 -7.35 -8.30 16.58
C PRO A 61 -6.27 -8.85 15.65
N TRP A 62 -6.30 -10.16 15.36
CA TRP A 62 -5.33 -10.79 14.45
C TRP A 62 -5.50 -10.33 12.99
N LEU A 63 -6.74 -10.07 12.53
CA LEU A 63 -7.00 -9.51 11.21
C LEU A 63 -6.44 -8.10 11.11
N ARG A 64 -6.61 -7.27 12.15
CA ARG A 64 -6.06 -5.91 12.21
C ARG A 64 -4.54 -5.90 12.11
N ILE A 65 -3.87 -6.74 12.91
CA ILE A 65 -2.41 -6.88 12.88
C ILE A 65 -1.96 -7.44 11.53
N GLY A 66 -2.67 -8.43 10.98
CA GLY A 66 -2.39 -9.03 9.69
C GLY A 66 -2.48 -8.02 8.54
N LEU A 67 -3.55 -7.20 8.49
CA LEU A 67 -3.73 -6.14 7.50
C LEU A 67 -2.62 -5.09 7.58
N LEU A 68 -2.23 -4.68 8.78
CA LEU A 68 -1.16 -3.72 8.98
C LEU A 68 0.21 -4.29 8.54
N ALA A 69 0.51 -5.53 8.91
CA ALA A 69 1.71 -6.23 8.49
C ALA A 69 1.75 -6.40 6.96
N LEU A 70 0.64 -6.82 6.34
CA LEU A 70 0.51 -6.94 4.89
C LEU A 70 0.68 -5.60 4.18
N GLY A 71 0.12 -4.52 4.74
CA GLY A 71 0.30 -3.16 4.21
C GLY A 71 1.77 -2.71 4.24
N ALA A 72 2.45 -2.93 5.35
CA ALA A 72 3.85 -2.56 5.51
C ALA A 72 4.78 -3.38 4.59
N VAL A 73 4.63 -4.71 4.59
CA VAL A 73 5.42 -5.63 3.76
C VAL A 73 5.12 -5.39 2.28
N GLY A 74 3.85 -5.28 1.92
CA GLY A 74 3.39 -4.99 0.57
C GLY A 74 3.90 -3.65 0.07
N GLY A 75 3.83 -2.59 0.89
CA GLY A 75 4.35 -1.27 0.57
C GLY A 75 5.86 -1.27 0.35
N PHE A 76 6.61 -2.01 1.18
CA PHE A 76 8.06 -2.17 1.00
C PHE A 76 8.42 -2.90 -0.30
N TRP A 77 7.76 -4.03 -0.58
CA TRP A 77 7.95 -4.80 -1.82
C TRP A 77 7.57 -4.00 -3.07
N LEU A 78 6.45 -3.27 -3.01
CA LEU A 78 6.02 -2.36 -4.07
C LEU A 78 7.08 -1.28 -4.31
N GLY A 79 7.64 -0.72 -3.23
CA GLY A 79 8.76 0.22 -3.28
C GLY A 79 9.99 -0.37 -3.98
N LEU A 80 10.39 -1.60 -3.65
CA LEU A 80 11.53 -2.27 -4.30
C LEU A 80 11.27 -2.50 -5.80
N PHE A 81 10.08 -2.99 -6.13
CA PHE A 81 9.68 -3.28 -7.51
C PHE A 81 9.72 -2.02 -8.37
N TRP A 82 9.08 -0.94 -7.90
CA TRP A 82 9.05 0.32 -8.65
C TRP A 82 10.40 1.01 -8.67
N TRP A 83 11.19 0.95 -7.59
CA TRP A 83 12.54 1.48 -7.59
C TRP A 83 13.39 0.88 -8.71
N ARG A 84 13.36 -0.46 -8.86
CA ARG A 84 14.07 -1.17 -9.93
C ARG A 84 13.55 -0.75 -11.30
N LYS A 85 12.24 -0.76 -11.51
CA LYS A 85 11.62 -0.41 -12.80
C LYS A 85 11.90 1.03 -13.23
N VAL A 86 11.95 1.93 -12.25
CA VAL A 86 12.15 3.36 -12.45
C VAL A 86 13.65 3.64 -12.63
N TYR A 87 14.44 3.47 -11.58
CA TYR A 87 15.81 4.00 -11.56
C TYR A 87 16.83 3.11 -12.26
N ILE A 88 16.62 1.79 -12.27
CA ILE A 88 17.57 0.81 -12.85
C ILE A 88 17.21 0.54 -14.31
N GLU A 89 15.99 0.06 -14.55
CA GLU A 89 15.56 -0.37 -15.89
C GLU A 89 15.15 0.80 -16.79
N ARG A 90 14.83 1.96 -16.20
CA ARG A 90 14.36 3.17 -16.91
C ARG A 90 13.28 2.83 -17.93
N ALA A 91 12.27 2.05 -17.51
CA ALA A 91 11.27 1.49 -18.40
C ALA A 91 10.55 2.55 -19.27
N TRP A 92 10.46 3.80 -18.82
CA TRP A 92 9.89 4.91 -19.60
C TRP A 92 10.78 5.40 -20.76
N VAL A 93 12.11 5.27 -20.68
CA VAL A 93 13.02 5.68 -21.77
C VAL A 93 13.00 4.62 -22.87
N LYS A 94 13.07 3.34 -22.48
CA LYS A 94 13.11 2.22 -23.42
C LYS A 94 11.83 2.10 -24.26
N LYS A 95 10.69 2.54 -23.71
CA LYS A 95 9.40 2.59 -24.42
C LYS A 95 9.31 3.74 -25.45
N ARG A 96 10.15 4.78 -25.31
CA ARG A 96 10.15 5.96 -26.19
C ARG A 96 11.03 5.78 -27.44
N SER A 97 12.05 4.91 -27.42
CA SER A 97 12.91 4.67 -28.60
C SER A 97 12.37 3.63 -29.59
N ARG A 98 11.22 3.01 -29.30
CA ARG A 98 10.56 1.99 -30.14
C ARG A 98 9.25 2.48 -30.75
N ARG A 99 8.94 3.77 -30.63
CA ARG A 99 7.85 4.45 -31.34
C ARG A 99 8.45 5.46 -32.30
#